data_AF-A0A5E4NRN3-F1
#
_entry.id   AF-A0A5E4NRN3-F1
#
_cell.length_a   1.000
_cell.length_b   1.000
_cell.length_c   1.000
_cell.angle_alpha   90.00
_cell.angle_beta   90.00
_cell.angle_gamma   90.00
#
_symmetry.space_group_name_H-M   'P 1'
#
loop_
_entity.id
_entity.type
_entity.pdbx_description
1 polymer ?
#
loop_
_entity_poly.entity_id
_entity_poly.type
_entity_poly.pdbx_seq_one_letter_code
_entity_poly.pdbx_strand_id
1 'polypeptide(L)'
;MATKEPTPFTPGTLVWAKFYDIFWPGKVVDPSSAPQKTQDIMNQKRNPLAMVFFVEDNKYDIVMSINKVFLYSCPKKMEYVKKGYSLYLRELNGIKTKNVEMKNFLKDVLRFEEEIGGNINIFKEFEKERDEEKTPKRQQLIKKLFSSSSGHKKEKSKKKKIKQQLNISILSPTTSNTTQRNMTEEPNIQDELLKDEDNKKDKNDEDNEKDKNDDDHMNEDNKKDKND
;
A
#
# COMPACT_ATOMS: atom_id res chain seq x y z
N MET A 1 -31.12 0.99 15.99
CA MET A 1 -30.16 1.74 15.14
C MET A 1 -28.98 0.81 14.89
N ALA A 2 -28.66 0.49 13.63
CA ALA A 2 -27.51 -0.36 13.33
C ALA A 2 -26.23 0.47 13.51
N THR A 3 -25.42 0.11 14.50
CA THR A 3 -24.07 0.64 14.70
C THR A 3 -23.23 0.21 13.50
N LYS A 4 -22.96 1.16 12.59
CA LYS A 4 -22.04 0.95 11.48
C LYS A 4 -20.65 0.89 12.09
N GLU A 5 -20.07 -0.31 12.16
CA GLU A 5 -18.69 -0.50 12.62
C GLU A 5 -17.77 0.54 11.96
N PRO A 6 -16.90 1.22 12.73
CA PRO A 6 -16.04 2.26 12.19
C PRO A 6 -15.14 1.64 11.13
N THR A 7 -15.32 2.05 9.88
CA THR A 7 -14.40 1.71 8.81
C THR A 7 -13.02 2.26 9.19
N PRO A 8 -11.93 1.47 9.12
CA PRO A 8 -10.59 1.85 9.61
C PRO A 8 -9.93 2.98 8.81
N PHE A 9 -10.68 3.64 7.93
CA PHE A 9 -10.22 4.68 7.01
C PHE A 9 -11.08 5.93 7.18
N THR A 10 -10.99 6.56 8.35
CA THR A 10 -11.60 7.87 8.60
C THR A 10 -10.67 8.98 8.08
N PRO A 11 -11.21 10.17 7.74
CA PRO A 11 -10.38 11.33 7.39
C PRO A 11 -9.28 11.56 8.43
N GLY A 12 -8.07 11.85 7.96
CA GLY A 12 -6.87 11.98 8.78
C GLY A 12 -6.02 10.71 8.89
N THR A 13 -6.59 9.52 8.60
CA THR A 13 -5.86 8.25 8.71
C THR A 13 -4.74 8.15 7.67
N LEU A 14 -3.54 7.79 8.09
CA LEU A 14 -2.42 7.50 7.18
C LEU A 14 -2.50 6.07 6.66
N VAL A 15 -2.34 5.89 5.36
CA VAL A 15 -2.50 4.60 4.66
C VAL A 15 -1.42 4.37 3.61
N TRP A 16 -1.25 3.11 3.25
CA TRP A 16 -0.65 2.68 1.98
C TRP A 16 -1.76 2.40 0.98
N ALA A 17 -1.89 3.21 -0.07
CA ALA A 17 -2.87 3.01 -1.13
C ALA A 17 -2.19 2.48 -2.40
N LYS A 18 -2.84 1.52 -3.09
CA LYS A 18 -2.32 0.96 -4.33
C LYS A 18 -2.50 1.98 -5.46
N PHE A 19 -1.41 2.67 -5.79
CA PHE A 19 -1.32 3.63 -6.88
C PHE A 19 -0.56 2.98 -8.05
N TYR A 20 -1.26 2.70 -9.15
CA TYR A 20 -0.77 1.82 -10.23
C TYR A 20 -0.31 0.44 -9.70
N ASP A 21 0.99 0.12 -9.81
CA ASP A 21 1.59 -1.16 -9.41
C ASP A 21 2.41 -1.07 -8.11
N ILE A 22 2.35 0.07 -7.42
CA ILE A 22 3.05 0.33 -6.16
C ILE A 22 2.05 0.72 -5.07
N PHE A 23 2.38 0.38 -3.82
CA PHE A 23 1.71 0.94 -2.66
C PHE A 23 2.39 2.26 -2.29
N TRP A 24 1.65 3.34 -2.34
CA TRP A 24 2.11 4.70 -2.09
C TRP A 24 1.52 5.22 -0.77
N PRO A 25 2.31 5.92 0.07
CA PRO A 25 1.79 6.53 1.29
C PRO A 25 0.82 7.67 0.99
N GLY A 26 -0.38 7.64 1.59
CA GLY A 26 -1.36 8.71 1.42
C GLY A 26 -2.20 8.94 2.67
N LYS A 27 -2.89 10.07 2.73
CA LYS A 27 -3.77 10.45 3.83
C LYS A 27 -5.21 10.30 3.39
N VAL A 28 -6.03 9.62 4.18
CA VAL A 28 -7.47 9.57 3.95
C VAL A 28 -8.03 10.96 4.20
N VAL A 29 -8.88 11.43 3.30
CA VAL A 29 -9.47 12.77 3.35
C VAL A 29 -10.98 12.69 3.22
N ASP A 30 -11.67 13.74 3.67
CA ASP A 30 -13.10 13.88 3.44
C ASP A 30 -13.34 14.10 1.93
N PRO A 31 -14.29 13.38 1.30
CA PRO A 31 -14.62 13.61 -0.11
C PRO A 31 -14.91 15.07 -0.46
N SER A 32 -15.50 15.83 0.47
CA SER A 32 -15.83 17.25 0.27
C SER A 32 -14.59 18.16 0.13
N SER A 33 -13.41 17.72 0.58
CA SER A 33 -12.18 18.50 0.47
C SER A 33 -11.51 18.38 -0.91
N ALA A 34 -11.93 17.43 -1.74
CA ALA A 34 -11.35 17.22 -3.06
C ALA A 34 -11.98 18.12 -4.13
N PRO A 35 -11.30 18.34 -5.28
CA PRO A 35 -11.89 19.08 -6.39
C PRO A 35 -13.20 18.45 -6.87
N GLN A 36 -14.17 19.29 -7.29
CA GLN A 36 -15.52 18.87 -7.73
C GLN A 36 -15.48 17.69 -8.71
N LYS A 37 -14.59 17.76 -9.71
CA LYS A 37 -14.42 16.68 -10.70
C LYS A 37 -14.13 15.31 -10.06
N THR A 38 -13.33 15.28 -9.00
CA THR A 38 -13.00 14.03 -8.28
C THR A 38 -14.19 13.56 -7.45
N GLN A 39 -14.93 14.49 -6.84
CA GLN A 39 -16.16 14.17 -6.12
C GLN A 39 -17.21 13.56 -7.05
N ASP A 40 -17.41 14.13 -8.23
CA ASP A 40 -18.36 13.63 -9.23
C ASP A 40 -17.99 12.21 -9.66
N ILE A 41 -16.70 11.94 -9.89
CA ILE A 41 -16.21 10.59 -10.19
C ILE A 41 -16.52 9.63 -9.04
N MET A 42 -16.29 10.03 -7.79
CA MET A 42 -16.57 9.20 -6.61
C MET A 42 -18.06 8.91 -6.47
N ASN A 43 -18.92 9.90 -6.69
CA ASN A 43 -20.38 9.77 -6.61
C ASN A 43 -20.95 8.83 -7.69
N GLN A 44 -20.27 8.71 -8.83
CA GLN A 44 -20.61 7.74 -9.87
C GLN A 44 -20.15 6.30 -9.53
N LYS A 45 -19.28 6.11 -8.53
CA LYS A 45 -18.82 4.78 -8.12
C LYS A 45 -19.82 4.14 -7.17
N ARG A 46 -20.11 2.85 -7.40
CA ARG A 46 -20.87 2.05 -6.45
C ARG A 46 -19.97 1.69 -5.26
N ASN A 47 -20.28 2.27 -4.09
CA ASN A 47 -19.61 2.01 -2.81
C ASN A 47 -18.10 2.29 -2.80
N PRO A 48 -17.66 3.55 -2.99
CA PRO A 48 -16.27 3.90 -2.78
C PRO A 48 -15.88 3.66 -1.31
N LEU A 49 -14.68 3.11 -1.08
CA LEU A 49 -14.21 2.76 0.25
C LEU A 49 -13.64 3.99 0.98
N ALA A 50 -12.77 4.73 0.30
CA ALA A 50 -12.12 5.92 0.86
C ALA A 50 -11.61 6.83 -0.26
N MET A 51 -11.45 8.11 0.06
CA MET A 51 -10.68 9.05 -0.75
C MET A 51 -9.32 9.27 -0.11
N VAL A 52 -8.25 9.16 -0.89
CA VAL A 52 -6.87 9.28 -0.43
C VAL A 52 -6.19 10.43 -1.17
N PHE A 53 -5.42 11.22 -0.43
CA PHE A 53 -4.60 12.31 -0.94
C PHE A 53 -3.11 11.97 -0.82
N PHE A 54 -2.39 12.09 -1.93
CA PHE A 54 -0.94 11.95 -2.04
C PHE A 54 -0.31 13.35 -1.99
N VAL A 55 0.45 13.63 -0.94
CA VAL A 55 0.69 15.02 -0.55
C VAL A 55 1.72 15.69 -1.44
N GLU A 56 2.87 15.07 -1.66
CA GLU A 56 3.90 15.62 -2.55
C GLU A 56 3.46 15.66 -4.01
N ASP A 57 2.61 14.73 -4.41
CA ASP A 57 2.05 14.66 -5.76
C ASP A 57 0.85 15.60 -5.96
N ASN A 58 0.28 16.15 -4.89
CA ASN A 58 -0.96 16.92 -4.86
C ASN A 58 -2.10 16.25 -5.66
N LYS A 59 -2.28 14.93 -5.47
CA LYS A 59 -3.23 14.11 -6.22
C LYS A 59 -4.21 13.41 -5.29
N TYR A 60 -5.44 13.30 -5.75
CA TYR A 60 -6.49 12.53 -5.11
C TYR A 60 -6.68 11.21 -5.86
N ASP A 61 -6.98 10.14 -5.13
CA ASP A 61 -7.39 8.86 -5.68
C ASP A 61 -8.56 8.27 -4.87
N ILE A 62 -9.39 7.49 -5.54
CA ILE A 62 -10.58 6.86 -4.97
C ILE A 62 -10.30 5.37 -4.83
N VAL A 63 -10.20 4.92 -3.58
CA VAL A 63 -10.00 3.51 -3.28
C VAL A 63 -11.35 2.80 -3.32
N MET A 64 -11.43 1.76 -4.16
CA MET A 64 -12.64 0.96 -4.34
C MET A 64 -12.62 -0.39 -3.60
N SER A 65 -11.46 -0.82 -3.08
CA SER A 65 -11.30 -2.17 -2.54
C SER A 65 -10.36 -2.18 -1.33
N ILE A 66 -10.75 -2.97 -0.33
CA ILE A 66 -9.97 -3.19 0.90
C ILE A 66 -8.56 -3.74 0.62
N ASN A 67 -8.38 -4.50 -0.47
CA ASN A 67 -7.07 -5.07 -0.84
C ASN A 67 -6.12 -4.05 -1.48
N LYS A 68 -6.61 -2.84 -1.75
CA LYS A 68 -5.85 -1.73 -2.33
C LYS A 68 -5.50 -0.67 -1.31
N VAL A 69 -5.81 -0.87 -0.03
CA VAL A 69 -5.49 0.08 1.03
C VAL A 69 -5.16 -0.64 2.32
N PHE A 70 -4.09 -0.21 2.98
CA PHE A 70 -3.65 -0.75 4.26
C PHE A 70 -3.31 0.41 5.20
N LEU A 71 -3.48 0.24 6.50
CA LEU A 71 -2.98 1.23 7.46
C LEU A 71 -1.47 1.45 7.29
N TYR A 72 -1.01 2.67 7.49
CA TYR A 72 0.41 3.01 7.31
C TYR A 72 1.33 2.14 8.18
N SER A 73 0.95 1.91 9.44
CA SER A 73 1.69 1.10 10.41
C SER A 73 1.45 -0.41 10.27
N CYS A 74 0.99 -0.91 9.13
CA CYS A 74 0.73 -2.34 8.94
C CYS A 74 2.01 -3.20 8.92
N PRO A 75 1.92 -4.52 9.18
CA PRO A 75 3.08 -5.42 9.14
C PRO A 75 3.84 -5.45 7.80
N LYS A 76 3.15 -5.11 6.70
CA LYS A 76 3.73 -5.06 5.34
C LYS A 76 4.43 -3.73 5.03
N LYS A 77 4.47 -2.77 5.96
CA LYS A 77 5.10 -1.45 5.75
C LYS A 77 6.47 -1.55 5.09
N MET A 78 7.35 -2.37 5.64
CA MET A 78 8.71 -2.51 5.13
C MET A 78 8.78 -3.15 3.74
N GLU A 79 7.81 -3.97 3.36
CA GLU A 79 7.71 -4.52 2.00
C GLU A 79 7.41 -3.42 0.98
N TYR A 80 6.47 -2.52 1.31
CA TYR A 80 6.11 -1.38 0.46
C TYR A 80 7.24 -0.38 0.33
N VAL A 81 7.90 -0.05 1.45
CA VAL A 81 9.07 0.83 1.47
C VAL A 81 10.21 0.25 0.63
N LYS A 82 10.55 -1.03 0.80
CA LYS A 82 11.58 -1.71 -0.01
C LYS A 82 11.24 -1.70 -1.50
N LYS A 83 9.99 -2.00 -1.86
CA LYS A 83 9.54 -1.99 -3.26
C LYS A 83 9.64 -0.59 -3.87
N GLY A 84 9.19 0.45 -3.17
CA GLY A 84 9.30 1.83 -3.62
C GLY A 84 10.73 2.32 -3.73
N TYR A 85 11.58 2.00 -2.75
CA TYR A 85 13.00 2.36 -2.81
C TYR A 85 13.71 1.67 -4.00
N SER A 86 13.40 0.41 -4.29
CA SER A 86 13.91 -0.29 -5.46
C SER A 86 13.54 0.42 -6.78
N LEU A 87 12.30 0.92 -6.89
CA LEU A 87 11.87 1.70 -8.05
C LEU A 87 12.58 3.06 -8.14
N TYR A 88 12.84 3.72 -7.01
CA TYR A 88 13.65 4.93 -6.95
C TYR A 88 15.07 4.69 -7.45
N LEU A 89 15.73 3.62 -7.01
CA LEU A 89 17.07 3.26 -7.50
C LEU A 89 17.06 2.99 -9.01
N ARG A 90 16.00 2.35 -9.51
CA ARG A 90 15.81 2.09 -10.94
C ARG A 90 15.64 3.39 -11.73
N GLU A 91 14.92 4.37 -11.18
CA GLU A 91 14.78 5.70 -11.77
C GLU A 91 16.13 6.45 -11.82
N LEU A 92 16.95 6.37 -10.76
CA LEU A 92 18.31 6.93 -10.76
C LEU A 92 19.20 6.31 -11.84
N ASN A 93 18.97 5.05 -12.19
CA ASN A 93 19.67 4.37 -13.29
C ASN A 93 19.06 4.67 -14.67
N GLY A 94 18.16 5.65 -14.79
CA GLY A 94 17.57 6.11 -16.05
C GLY A 94 16.30 5.37 -16.47
N ILE A 95 15.83 4.38 -15.71
CA ILE A 95 14.61 3.63 -16.02
C ILE A 95 13.43 4.29 -15.28
N LYS A 96 12.69 5.13 -16.00
CA LYS A 96 11.55 5.87 -15.45
C LYS A 96 10.38 4.94 -15.10
N THR A 97 9.76 5.18 -13.95
CA THR A 97 8.46 4.59 -13.61
C THR A 97 7.38 5.48 -14.20
N LYS A 98 6.41 4.89 -14.91
CA LYS A 98 5.38 5.65 -15.62
C LYS A 98 4.48 6.39 -14.63
N ASN A 99 4.18 7.66 -14.91
CA ASN A 99 3.16 8.48 -14.24
C ASN A 99 3.40 8.78 -12.74
N VAL A 100 4.61 8.51 -12.22
CA VAL A 100 4.99 8.79 -10.83
C VAL A 100 6.44 9.27 -10.77
N GLU A 101 6.73 10.18 -9.84
CA GLU A 101 8.08 10.63 -9.53
C GLU A 101 8.53 9.95 -8.23
N MET A 102 9.50 9.03 -8.28
CA MET A 102 9.85 8.24 -7.09
C MET A 102 10.52 9.07 -5.99
N LYS A 103 11.01 10.28 -6.31
CA LYS A 103 11.46 11.24 -5.28
C LYS A 103 10.31 11.66 -4.36
N ASN A 104 9.11 11.83 -4.87
CA ASN A 104 7.94 12.19 -4.07
C ASN A 104 7.54 11.06 -3.15
N PHE A 105 7.68 9.80 -3.60
CA PHE A 105 7.48 8.63 -2.74
C PHE A 105 8.38 8.68 -1.50
N LEU A 106 9.69 8.92 -1.68
CA LEU A 106 10.64 9.02 -0.58
C LEU A 106 10.24 10.11 0.42
N LYS A 107 9.87 11.30 -0.10
CA LYS A 107 9.44 12.43 0.72
C LYS A 107 8.16 12.15 1.50
N ASP A 108 7.13 11.59 0.86
CA ASP A 108 5.88 11.24 1.52
C ASP A 108 6.12 10.20 2.63
N VAL A 109 6.98 9.19 2.39
CA VAL A 109 7.36 8.22 3.43
C VAL A 109 8.02 8.92 4.62
N LEU A 110 9.04 9.76 4.37
CA LEU A 110 9.74 10.47 5.44
C LEU A 110 8.80 11.39 6.24
N ARG A 111 7.93 12.12 5.54
CA ARG A 111 6.92 12.98 6.14
C ARG A 111 5.99 12.20 7.07
N PHE A 112 5.52 11.02 6.65
CA PHE A 112 4.60 10.23 7.46
C PHE A 112 5.31 9.53 8.61
N GLU A 113 6.56 9.08 8.45
CA GLU A 113 7.36 8.62 9.58
C GLU A 113 7.58 9.76 10.59
N GLU A 114 7.80 11.00 10.15
CA GLU A 114 7.89 12.15 11.05
C GLU A 114 6.56 12.44 11.76
N GLU A 115 5.44 12.47 11.03
CA GLU A 115 4.08 12.73 11.56
C GLU A 115 3.68 11.74 12.66
N ILE A 116 4.12 10.47 12.57
CA ILE A 116 3.81 9.44 13.57
C ILE A 116 4.92 9.25 14.63
N GLY A 117 6.00 10.04 14.59
CA GLY A 117 7.16 9.84 15.47
C GLY A 117 7.89 8.51 15.23
N GLY A 118 7.84 8.00 14.00
CA GLY A 118 8.45 6.77 13.52
C GLY A 118 9.93 6.93 13.14
N ASN A 119 10.38 6.09 12.21
CA ASN A 119 11.79 6.01 11.82
C ASN A 119 12.10 6.98 10.66
N ILE A 120 12.53 8.20 10.96
CA ILE A 120 12.99 9.18 9.96
C ILE A 120 14.23 8.73 9.16
N ASN A 121 14.93 7.69 9.64
CA ASN A 121 16.11 7.11 9.01
C ASN A 121 15.80 5.83 8.24
N ILE A 122 14.52 5.55 7.95
CA ILE A 122 14.05 4.30 7.34
C ILE A 122 14.80 3.88 6.07
N PHE A 123 15.31 4.84 5.30
CA PHE A 123 16.06 4.55 4.07
C PHE A 123 17.56 4.33 4.26
N LYS A 124 18.14 4.71 5.41
CA LYS A 124 19.60 4.58 5.65
C LYS A 124 20.06 3.13 5.64
N GLU A 125 19.20 2.20 6.02
CA GLU A 125 19.50 0.76 5.97
C GLU A 125 19.70 0.29 4.52
N PHE A 126 18.85 0.72 3.59
CA PHE A 126 18.97 0.35 2.17
C PHE A 126 20.17 1.00 1.49
N GLU A 127 20.57 2.21 1.92
CA GLU A 127 21.78 2.87 1.43
C GLU A 127 23.03 2.09 1.80
N LYS A 128 23.12 1.61 3.05
CA LYS A 128 24.23 0.77 3.51
C LYS A 128 24.31 -0.55 2.73
N GLU A 129 23.18 -1.24 2.56
CA GLU A 129 23.12 -2.49 1.77
C GLU A 129 23.63 -2.27 0.33
N ARG A 130 23.27 -1.14 -0.29
CA ARG A 130 23.73 -0.77 -1.63
C ARG A 130 25.24 -0.50 -1.67
N ASP A 131 25.77 0.25 -0.71
CA ASP A 131 27.20 0.56 -0.67
C ASP A 131 28.04 -0.69 -0.41
N GLU A 132 27.54 -1.61 0.43
CA GLU A 132 28.13 -2.94 0.64
C GLU A 132 28.10 -3.79 -0.63
N GLU A 133 27.01 -3.77 -1.40
CA GLU A 133 26.90 -4.46 -2.69
C GLU A 133 27.89 -3.93 -3.73
N LYS A 134 28.18 -2.63 -3.70
CA LYS A 134 29.17 -1.99 -4.58
C LYS A 134 30.61 -2.19 -4.13
N THR A 135 30.87 -2.80 -2.98
CA THR A 135 32.24 -3.00 -2.52
C THR A 135 33.05 -3.83 -3.53
N PRO A 136 34.31 -3.45 -3.80
CA PRO A 136 35.18 -4.17 -4.73
C PRO A 136 35.31 -5.66 -4.40
N LYS A 137 35.25 -6.00 -3.11
CA LYS A 137 35.34 -7.38 -2.61
C LYS A 137 34.21 -8.26 -3.17
N ARG A 138 32.95 -7.82 -3.07
CA ARG A 138 31.80 -8.60 -3.56
C ARG A 138 31.78 -8.70 -5.09
N GLN A 139 32.12 -7.62 -5.80
CA GLN A 139 32.21 -7.64 -7.27
C GLN A 139 33.32 -8.58 -7.77
N GLN A 140 34.47 -8.64 -7.09
CA GLN A 140 35.53 -9.59 -7.41
C GLN A 140 35.11 -11.04 -7.17
N LEU A 141 34.35 -11.31 -6.10
CA LEU A 141 33.76 -12.62 -5.85
C LEU A 141 32.77 -13.03 -6.94
N ILE A 142 31.83 -12.16 -7.32
CA ILE A 142 30.86 -12.43 -8.40
C ILE A 142 31.60 -12.67 -9.72
N LYS A 143 32.58 -11.84 -10.08
CA LYS A 143 33.43 -12.08 -11.25
C LYS A 143 34.13 -13.43 -11.15
N LYS A 144 34.74 -13.78 -10.02
CA LYS A 144 35.42 -15.08 -9.86
C LYS A 144 34.47 -16.28 -9.98
N LEU A 145 33.24 -16.17 -9.49
CA LEU A 145 32.20 -17.20 -9.55
C LEU A 145 31.63 -17.40 -10.96
N PHE A 146 31.45 -16.32 -11.73
CA PHE A 146 30.80 -16.37 -13.04
C PHE A 146 31.76 -16.26 -14.24
N SER A 147 33.05 -15.95 -14.02
CA SER A 147 34.06 -15.90 -15.11
C SER A 147 34.79 -17.23 -15.35
N SER A 148 34.53 -18.28 -14.56
CA SER A 148 35.22 -19.58 -14.71
C SER A 148 34.62 -20.50 -15.78
N SER A 149 33.69 -20.03 -16.61
CA SER A 149 32.98 -20.85 -17.61
C SER A 149 33.34 -20.58 -19.08
N SER A 150 34.21 -19.61 -19.39
CA SER A 150 34.56 -19.31 -20.79
C SER A 150 36.05 -19.52 -21.04
N GLY A 151 36.46 -20.78 -21.26
CA GLY A 151 37.89 -21.08 -21.41
C GLY A 151 38.27 -22.46 -21.93
N HIS A 152 37.47 -23.12 -22.77
CA HIS A 152 37.99 -24.21 -23.60
C HIS A 152 37.88 -23.87 -25.10
N LYS A 153 38.94 -23.21 -25.59
CA LYS A 153 39.33 -23.20 -26.99
C LYS A 153 39.49 -24.68 -27.42
N LYS A 154 38.56 -25.19 -28.24
CA LYS A 154 38.70 -26.50 -28.89
C LYS A 154 39.81 -26.41 -29.95
N GLU A 155 41.00 -26.83 -29.57
CA GLU A 155 42.03 -27.23 -30.51
C GLU A 155 41.63 -28.59 -31.11
N LYS A 156 41.73 -28.71 -32.43
CA LYS A 156 41.33 -29.89 -33.19
C LYS A 156 42.34 -31.02 -32.95
N SER A 157 41.90 -32.16 -32.42
CA SER A 157 42.68 -33.40 -32.49
C SER A 157 41.78 -34.63 -32.57
N LYS A 158 42.29 -35.65 -33.25
CA LYS A 158 41.54 -36.70 -33.94
C LYS A 158 40.94 -37.77 -33.01
N LYS A 159 39.79 -38.28 -33.45
CA LYS A 159 39.08 -39.53 -33.10
C LYS A 159 39.86 -40.55 -32.26
N LYS A 160 39.29 -40.96 -31.12
CA LYS A 160 39.23 -42.37 -30.70
C LYS A 160 37.89 -42.65 -30.02
N LYS A 161 37.19 -43.69 -30.52
CA LYS A 161 35.91 -44.21 -30.02
C LYS A 161 36.13 -44.91 -28.69
N ILE A 162 35.38 -44.55 -27.65
CA ILE A 162 35.02 -45.46 -26.55
C ILE A 162 33.54 -45.21 -26.23
N LYS A 163 32.72 -46.24 -26.43
CA LYS A 163 31.32 -46.31 -26.00
C LYS A 163 31.30 -46.55 -24.50
N GLN A 164 30.66 -45.69 -23.72
CA GLN A 164 30.02 -46.10 -22.46
C GLN A 164 28.68 -45.36 -22.33
N GLN A 165 27.64 -46.17 -22.18
CA GLN A 165 26.25 -45.79 -22.03
C GLN A 165 26.03 -45.24 -20.63
N LEU A 166 25.34 -44.11 -20.51
CA LEU A 166 24.65 -43.73 -19.28
C LEU A 166 23.23 -43.34 -19.65
N ASN A 167 22.30 -44.15 -19.12
CA ASN A 167 20.86 -44.03 -19.26
C ASN A 167 20.37 -42.71 -18.66
N ILE A 168 19.63 -41.94 -19.44
CA ILE A 168 18.82 -40.81 -18.97
C ILE A 168 17.37 -41.28 -19.00
N SER A 169 16.83 -41.65 -17.84
CA SER A 169 15.39 -41.81 -17.66
C SER A 169 14.79 -40.47 -17.26
N ILE A 170 14.06 -39.90 -18.22
CA ILE A 170 13.16 -38.75 -18.10
C ILE A 170 11.93 -39.23 -17.34
N LEU A 171 11.59 -38.61 -16.21
CA LEU A 171 10.27 -38.76 -15.57
C LEU A 171 9.86 -37.45 -14.88
N SER A 172 8.85 -36.83 -15.47
CA SER A 172 7.75 -36.10 -14.82
C SER A 172 6.46 -36.77 -15.36
N PRO A 173 5.26 -36.73 -14.73
CA PRO A 173 4.78 -35.77 -13.72
C PRO A 173 3.77 -36.34 -12.65
N THR A 174 3.24 -35.42 -11.82
CA THR A 174 1.85 -35.35 -11.25
C THR A 174 1.40 -36.16 -10.01
N THR A 175 0.91 -35.36 -9.03
CA THR A 175 -0.30 -35.49 -8.18
C THR A 175 -0.47 -36.52 -7.05
N SER A 176 -0.97 -35.94 -5.94
CA SER A 176 -2.02 -36.41 -5.00
C SER A 176 -1.71 -37.54 -4.03
N ASN A 177 -1.73 -37.21 -2.73
CA ASN A 177 -2.72 -37.64 -1.72
C ASN A 177 -2.14 -37.43 -0.31
N THR A 178 -2.79 -36.63 0.54
CA THR A 178 -3.78 -37.09 1.54
C THR A 178 -3.17 -38.05 2.56
N THR A 179 -2.94 -37.56 3.78
CA THR A 179 -2.96 -38.36 5.00
C THR A 179 -3.60 -37.53 6.10
N GLN A 180 -4.70 -38.07 6.63
CA GLN A 180 -5.50 -37.54 7.73
C GLN A 180 -4.96 -38.03 9.08
N ARG A 181 -5.36 -37.29 10.14
CA ARG A 181 -5.62 -37.72 11.54
C ARG A 181 -4.38 -37.97 12.43
N ASN A 182 -4.28 -37.49 13.67
CA ASN A 182 -5.23 -37.33 14.81
C ASN A 182 -4.97 -35.98 15.55
N MET A 183 -5.95 -35.20 16.02
CA MET A 183 -6.90 -35.37 17.16
C MET A 183 -6.25 -35.35 18.56
N THR A 184 -6.97 -34.72 19.51
CA THR A 184 -6.75 -34.53 20.97
C THR A 184 -6.26 -33.11 21.34
N GLU A 185 -6.91 -32.27 22.15
CA GLU A 185 -8.20 -32.22 22.88
C GLU A 185 -8.35 -30.76 23.37
N GLU A 186 -9.56 -30.18 23.31
CA GLU A 186 -9.96 -29.01 24.12
C GLU A 186 -10.45 -29.49 25.49
N PRO A 187 -10.26 -28.70 26.56
CA PRO A 187 -11.21 -28.68 27.67
C PRO A 187 -12.13 -27.46 27.57
N ASN A 188 -13.38 -27.80 27.31
CA ASN A 188 -14.60 -27.06 27.62
C ASN A 188 -14.69 -26.78 29.14
N ILE A 189 -14.90 -25.53 29.53
CA ILE A 189 -15.48 -25.17 30.84
C ILE A 189 -16.55 -24.12 30.59
N GLN A 190 -17.80 -24.57 30.59
CA GLN A 190 -18.98 -23.80 30.99
C GLN A 190 -19.31 -24.14 32.46
N ASP A 191 -20.21 -23.33 33.04
CA ASP A 191 -20.71 -23.33 34.43
C ASP A 191 -19.85 -22.49 35.39
N GLU A 192 -20.37 -21.63 36.26
CA GLU A 192 -21.70 -21.19 36.70
C GLU A 192 -21.34 -20.08 37.74
N LEU A 193 -21.94 -18.90 37.85
CA LEU A 193 -23.14 -18.51 38.61
C LEU A 193 -22.78 -17.09 39.17
N LEU A 194 -23.43 -15.98 38.76
CA LEU A 194 -24.68 -15.36 39.27
C LEU A 194 -24.41 -14.17 40.22
N LYS A 195 -25.28 -13.15 40.10
CA LYS A 195 -25.66 -12.11 41.09
C LYS A 195 -24.80 -10.82 41.12
N ASP A 196 -25.33 -9.58 41.13
CA ASP A 196 -26.68 -9.06 41.42
C ASP A 196 -26.90 -7.64 40.81
N GLU A 197 -28.19 -7.38 40.52
CA GLU A 197 -29.02 -6.19 40.78
C GLU A 197 -28.61 -4.72 40.48
N ASP A 198 -29.56 -4.08 39.78
CA ASP A 198 -30.18 -2.77 40.03
C ASP A 198 -29.36 -1.47 40.10
N ASN A 199 -29.65 -0.53 39.17
CA ASN A 199 -30.49 0.65 39.51
C ASN A 199 -30.83 1.56 38.32
N LYS A 200 -32.09 2.00 38.32
CA LYS A 200 -32.70 3.31 37.96
C LYS A 200 -32.11 4.16 36.82
N LYS A 201 -32.89 4.50 35.78
CA LYS A 201 -34.05 5.44 35.71
C LYS A 201 -33.61 6.91 35.76
N ASP A 202 -33.88 7.63 34.66
CA ASP A 202 -34.39 9.02 34.52
C ASP A 202 -34.32 9.34 33.00
N LYS A 203 -35.40 9.49 32.22
CA LYS A 203 -36.47 10.51 32.14
C LYS A 203 -35.97 11.96 32.18
N ASN A 204 -36.12 12.63 31.03
CA ASN A 204 -36.59 14.02 30.76
C ASN A 204 -36.34 14.24 29.24
N ASP A 205 -37.34 14.35 28.36
CA ASP A 205 -38.38 15.38 28.18
C ASP A 205 -37.86 16.73 27.61
N GLU A 206 -38.59 17.20 26.59
CA GLU A 206 -38.80 18.58 26.10
C GLU A 206 -37.86 19.22 25.04
N ASP A 207 -38.39 19.25 23.80
CA ASP A 207 -38.95 20.41 23.09
C ASP A 207 -38.17 21.75 22.99
N ASN A 208 -37.95 22.17 21.73
CA ASN A 208 -38.32 23.49 21.14
C ASN A 208 -37.57 23.65 19.81
N GLU A 209 -38.20 23.71 18.64
CA GLU A 209 -39.15 24.70 18.09
C GLU A 209 -38.46 26.00 17.57
N LYS A 210 -38.56 26.16 16.24
CA LYS A 210 -38.63 27.37 15.38
C LYS A 210 -37.54 28.46 15.45
N ASP A 211 -37.06 28.82 14.25
CA ASP A 211 -37.16 30.16 13.62
C ASP A 211 -36.57 30.03 12.20
N LYS A 212 -37.35 30.00 11.10
CA LYS A 212 -37.97 31.12 10.39
C LYS A 212 -37.17 32.43 10.47
N ASN A 213 -36.49 32.76 9.38
CA ASN A 213 -36.47 34.12 8.85
C ASN A 213 -36.33 34.03 7.32
N ASP A 214 -37.42 34.38 6.67
CA ASP A 214 -37.47 34.90 5.31
C ASP A 214 -36.78 36.28 5.34
N ASP A 215 -35.90 36.56 4.39
CA ASP A 215 -35.58 37.94 4.02
C ASP A 215 -35.37 38.03 2.51
N ASP A 216 -36.44 38.48 1.87
CA ASP A 216 -36.43 39.11 0.56
C ASP A 216 -35.51 40.34 0.60
N HIS A 217 -34.57 40.44 -0.33
CA HIS A 217 -34.18 41.75 -0.86
C HIS A 217 -33.85 41.69 -2.35
N MET A 218 -34.76 42.31 -3.11
CA MET A 218 -34.55 42.83 -4.44
C MET A 218 -33.43 43.88 -4.46
N ASN A 219 -32.67 43.92 -5.56
CA ASN A 219 -32.41 45.13 -6.37
C ASN A 219 -31.48 44.73 -7.53
N GLU A 220 -31.95 44.82 -8.77
CA GLU A 220 -31.94 46.02 -9.64
C GLU A 220 -30.54 46.48 -10.06
N ASP A 221 -30.29 46.29 -11.36
CA ASP A 221 -29.73 47.26 -12.31
C ASP A 221 -28.55 48.13 -11.89
N ASN A 222 -27.44 47.99 -12.63
CA ASN A 222 -26.86 49.14 -13.34
C ASN A 222 -25.85 48.78 -14.44
N LYS A 223 -26.10 49.39 -15.62
CA LYS A 223 -25.19 50.07 -16.59
C LYS A 223 -23.76 49.52 -16.76
N LYS A 224 -23.34 49.11 -17.96
CA LYS A 224 -23.10 49.88 -19.21
C LYS A 224 -21.99 50.93 -19.06
N ASP A 225 -20.81 50.60 -19.59
CA ASP A 225 -19.80 51.45 -20.27
C ASP A 225 -18.88 50.48 -21.05
N LYS A 226 -18.92 50.37 -22.39
CA LYS A 226 -18.33 51.24 -23.43
C LYS A 226 -16.91 51.73 -23.09
N ASN A 227 -15.92 51.05 -23.65
CA ASN A 227 -14.70 51.63 -24.20
C ASN A 227 -14.23 50.71 -25.34
N ASP A 228 -14.38 51.19 -26.57
CA ASP A 228 -13.46 51.06 -27.73
C ASP A 228 -14.12 51.65 -28.98
#